data_AF-A0A7C6NK16-F1
#
_entry.id   AF-A0A7C6NK16-F1
#
_cell.length_a   1.000
_cell.length_b   1.000
_cell.length_c   1.000
_cell.angle_alpha   90.00
_cell.angle_beta   90.00
_cell.angle_gamma   90.00
#
_symmetry.space_group_name_H-M   'P 1'
#
loop_
_entity.id
_entity.type
_entity.pdbx_description
1 polymer ?
#
loop_
_entity_poly.entity_id
_entity_poly.type
_entity_poly.pdbx_seq_one_letter_code
_entity_poly.pdbx_strand_id
1 'polypeptide(L)'
;MKISFQAIRVAIAGFVVPYMAVYSPALMLQEYTHFGEVVFVVVKAIVAIVLWGAGATGFLFSRLNWLERIYVIVAAGMLVWANPWSDQIGAAATALFLLWHVLLTRRNKANALA
;
A
#
# COMPACT_ATOMS: atom_id res chain seq x y z
N MET A 1 17.84 -4.52 -21.89
CA MET A 1 17.22 -4.89 -20.59
C MET A 1 16.26 -3.86 -19.99
N LYS A 2 16.09 -2.64 -20.54
CA LYS A 2 15.24 -1.59 -19.94
C LYS A 2 13.75 -1.94 -19.78
N ILE A 3 13.19 -2.70 -20.74
CA ILE A 3 11.77 -3.09 -20.75
C ILE A 3 11.47 -4.10 -19.62
N SER A 4 12.33 -5.09 -19.43
CA SER A 4 12.17 -6.10 -18.38
C SER A 4 12.12 -5.49 -16.98
N PHE A 5 12.96 -4.48 -16.70
CA PHE A 5 12.93 -3.77 -15.43
C PHE A 5 11.63 -2.98 -15.21
N GLN A 6 11.09 -2.36 -16.27
CA GLN A 6 9.79 -1.66 -16.16
C GLN A 6 8.64 -2.65 -15.94
N ALA A 7 8.67 -3.82 -16.57
CA ALA A 7 7.68 -4.87 -16.35
C ALA A 7 7.69 -5.35 -14.89
N ILE A 8 8.87 -5.63 -14.33
CA ILE A 8 9.02 -6.00 -12.92
C ILE A 8 8.47 -4.90 -12.00
N ARG A 9 8.73 -3.63 -12.33
CA ARG A 9 8.28 -2.48 -11.53
C ARG A 9 6.77 -2.44 -11.33
N VAL A 10 6.00 -2.84 -12.34
CA VAL A 10 4.54 -2.92 -12.26
C VAL A 10 4.09 -4.26 -11.65
N ALA A 11 4.77 -5.36 -11.98
CA ALA A 11 4.43 -6.70 -11.52
C ALA A 11 4.56 -6.90 -10.00
N ILE A 12 5.50 -6.19 -9.34
CA ILE A 12 5.74 -6.32 -7.89
C ILE A 12 4.46 -6.14 -7.06
N ALA A 13 3.57 -5.22 -7.44
CA ALA A 13 2.31 -5.02 -6.72
C ALA A 13 1.38 -6.25 -6.79
N GLY A 14 1.41 -6.98 -7.92
CA GLY A 14 0.62 -8.19 -8.11
C GLY A 14 1.18 -9.42 -7.37
N PHE A 15 2.50 -9.49 -7.19
CA PHE A 15 3.13 -10.64 -6.50
C PHE A 15 2.76 -10.77 -5.03
N VAL A 16 2.27 -9.70 -4.40
CA VAL A 16 1.90 -9.69 -2.99
C VAL A 16 0.51 -10.32 -2.75
N VAL A 17 -0.38 -10.27 -3.74
CA VAL A 17 -1.79 -10.71 -3.61
C VAL A 17 -1.93 -12.18 -3.20
N PRO A 18 -1.18 -13.15 -3.78
CA PRO A 18 -1.27 -14.55 -3.36
C PRO A 18 -0.89 -14.76 -1.89
N TYR A 19 0.11 -14.04 -1.39
CA TYR A 19 0.52 -14.13 0.01
C TYR A 19 -0.55 -13.57 0.95
N MET A 20 -1.20 -12.46 0.57
CA MET A 20 -2.31 -11.91 1.35
C MET A 20 -3.49 -12.89 1.45
N ALA A 21 -3.79 -13.60 0.36
CA ALA A 21 -4.86 -14.60 0.35
C ALA A 21 -4.58 -15.79 1.27
N VAL A 22 -3.31 -16.20 1.40
CA VAL A 22 -2.88 -17.25 2.34
C VAL A 22 -2.99 -16.79 3.78
N TYR A 23 -2.62 -15.53 4.07
CA TYR A 23 -2.67 -15.00 5.43
C TYR A 23 -4.09 -14.64 5.89
N SER A 24 -4.98 -14.28 4.97
CA SER A 24 -6.37 -13.95 5.28
C SER A 24 -7.31 -14.68 4.30
N PRO A 25 -7.78 -15.89 4.67
CA PRO A 25 -8.69 -16.68 3.85
C PRO A 25 -10.00 -15.95 3.49
N ALA A 26 -10.39 -14.97 4.31
CA ALA A 26 -11.53 -14.09 4.05
C ALA A 26 -11.44 -13.37 2.69
N LEU A 27 -10.22 -13.14 2.16
CA LEU A 27 -10.02 -12.57 0.82
C LEU A 27 -10.53 -13.51 -0.30
N MET A 28 -10.52 -14.82 -0.06
CA MET A 28 -11.05 -15.85 -0.96
C MET A 28 -12.52 -16.19 -0.66
N LEU A 29 -13.21 -15.38 0.16
CA LEU A 29 -14.56 -15.66 0.66
C LEU A 29 -14.65 -16.98 1.43
N GLN A 30 -13.54 -17.36 2.08
CA GLN A 30 -13.45 -18.56 2.92
C GLN A 30 -13.27 -18.16 4.38
N GLU A 31 -13.75 -18.99 5.30
CA GLU A 31 -13.48 -18.87 6.74
C GLU A 31 -13.71 -17.47 7.34
N TYR A 32 -14.82 -16.81 6.97
CA TYR A 32 -15.23 -15.53 7.55
C TYR A 32 -16.46 -15.69 8.44
N THR A 33 -16.55 -14.90 9.50
CA THR A 33 -17.70 -14.93 10.41
C THR A 33 -18.79 -13.95 10.00
N HIS A 34 -18.41 -12.78 9.47
CA HIS A 34 -19.31 -11.70 9.09
C HIS A 34 -18.86 -11.08 7.76
N PHE A 35 -19.80 -10.66 6.90
CA PHE A 35 -19.45 -10.05 5.61
C PHE A 35 -18.61 -8.77 5.74
N GLY A 36 -18.69 -8.08 6.89
CA GLY A 36 -17.85 -6.92 7.20
C GLY A 36 -16.35 -7.23 7.22
N GLU A 37 -15.95 -8.45 7.60
CA GLU A 37 -14.54 -8.88 7.62
C GLU A 37 -13.98 -8.96 6.19
N VAL A 38 -14.77 -9.51 5.27
CA VAL A 38 -14.41 -9.58 3.85
C VAL A 38 -14.19 -8.17 3.29
N VAL A 39 -15.14 -7.26 3.53
CA VAL A 39 -15.03 -5.87 3.08
C VAL A 39 -13.77 -5.20 3.65
N PHE A 40 -13.50 -5.39 4.94
CA PHE A 40 -12.31 -4.86 5.59
C PHE A 40 -11.02 -5.39 4.96
N VAL A 41 -10.92 -6.71 4.76
CA VAL A 41 -9.73 -7.36 4.18
C VAL A 41 -9.53 -6.96 2.71
N VAL A 42 -10.61 -6.81 1.93
CA VAL A 42 -10.55 -6.31 0.55
C VAL A 42 -10.05 -4.87 0.49
N VAL A 43 -10.58 -3.97 1.33
CA VAL A 43 -10.12 -2.57 1.41
C VAL A 43 -8.65 -2.52 1.80
N LYS A 44 -8.26 -3.32 2.80
CA LYS A 44 -6.86 -3.44 3.24
C LYS A 44 -5.94 -3.93 2.13
N ALA A 45 -6.36 -4.94 1.36
CA ALA A 45 -5.60 -5.45 0.22
C ALA A 45 -5.43 -4.40 -0.88
N ILE A 46 -6.49 -3.66 -1.22
CA ILE A 46 -6.41 -2.55 -2.19
C ILE A 46 -5.38 -1.52 -1.73
N VAL A 47 -5.43 -1.11 -0.46
CA VAL A 47 -4.46 -0.15 0.10
C VAL A 47 -3.03 -0.68 0.02
N ALA A 48 -2.80 -1.94 0.40
CA ALA A 48 -1.47 -2.56 0.35
C ALA A 48 -0.91 -2.60 -1.09
N ILE A 49 -1.72 -3.00 -2.08
CA ILE A 49 -1.32 -3.07 -3.50
C ILE A 49 -0.96 -1.68 -4.04
N VAL A 50 -1.78 -0.66 -3.70
CA VAL A 50 -1.52 0.73 -4.13
C VAL A 50 -0.20 1.23 -3.55
N LEU A 51 0.07 0.98 -2.26
CA LEU A 51 1.32 1.37 -1.63
C LEU A 51 2.53 0.64 -2.23
N TRP A 52 2.42 -0.67 -2.47
CA TRP A 52 3.48 -1.44 -3.15
C TRP A 52 3.77 -0.89 -4.56
N GLY A 53 2.72 -0.59 -5.32
CA GLY A 53 2.83 0.04 -6.63
C GLY A 53 3.48 1.43 -6.56
N ALA A 54 3.11 2.23 -5.58
CA ALA A 54 3.67 3.57 -5.36
C ALA A 54 5.14 3.54 -4.93
N GLY A 55 5.52 2.61 -4.05
CA GLY A 55 6.92 2.38 -3.66
C GLY A 55 7.77 1.90 -4.84
N ALA A 56 7.23 0.98 -5.65
CA ALA A 56 7.90 0.47 -6.83
C ALA A 56 8.07 1.57 -7.90
N THR A 57 7.01 2.32 -8.24
CA THR A 57 7.01 3.39 -9.26
C THR A 57 7.64 4.71 -8.77
N GLY A 58 7.77 4.90 -7.46
CA GLY A 58 8.29 6.13 -6.86
C GLY A 58 7.35 7.34 -7.03
N PHE A 59 6.07 7.09 -7.23
CA PHE A 59 5.07 8.12 -7.48
C PHE A 59 3.72 7.70 -6.89
N LEU A 60 3.06 8.61 -6.17
CA LEU A 60 1.69 8.42 -5.68
C LEU A 60 0.83 9.62 -6.11
N PHE A 61 0.97 10.76 -5.42
CA PHE A 61 0.36 12.04 -5.82
C PHE A 61 1.41 13.07 -6.25
N SER A 62 2.64 12.92 -5.75
CA SER A 62 3.84 13.58 -6.22
C SER A 62 4.98 12.58 -6.33
N ARG A 63 6.16 13.03 -6.78
CA ARG A 63 7.38 12.21 -6.74
C ARG A 63 7.71 11.86 -5.29
N LEU A 64 7.99 10.59 -5.02
CA LEU A 64 8.44 10.12 -3.70
C LEU A 64 9.97 10.12 -3.63
N ASN A 65 10.52 10.59 -2.52
CA ASN A 65 11.93 10.44 -2.20
C ASN A 65 12.27 8.96 -1.87
N TRP A 66 13.55 8.60 -1.98
CA TRP A 66 13.99 7.22 -1.72
C TRP A 66 13.60 6.72 -0.32
N LEU A 67 13.68 7.58 0.70
CA LEU A 67 13.25 7.27 2.06
C LEU A 67 11.74 7.03 2.16
N GLU A 68 10.92 7.83 1.48
CA GLU A 68 9.47 7.67 1.43
C GLU A 68 9.10 6.35 0.74
N ARG A 69 9.83 5.96 -0.30
CA ARG A 69 9.62 4.69 -0.99
C ARG A 69 9.86 3.49 -0.07
N ILE A 70 10.94 3.52 0.71
CA ILE A 70 11.23 2.46 1.69
C ILE A 70 10.13 2.43 2.75
N TYR A 71 9.76 3.58 3.30
CA TYR A 71 8.70 3.68 4.31
C TYR A 71 7.39 3.07 3.81
N VAL A 72 6.97 3.44 2.60
CA VAL A 72 5.73 2.95 1.98
C VAL A 72 5.76 1.44 1.75
N ILE A 73 6.89 0.89 1.28
CA ILE A 73 7.04 -0.56 1.09
C ILE A 73 6.96 -1.30 2.42
N VAL A 74 7.59 -0.77 3.48
CA VAL A 74 7.54 -1.38 4.82
C VAL A 74 6.12 -1.32 5.40
N ALA A 75 5.45 -0.17 5.29
CA ALA A 75 4.06 -0.02 5.72
C ALA A 75 3.11 -0.96 4.96
N ALA A 76 3.30 -1.11 3.64
CA ALA A 76 2.55 -2.06 2.83
C ALA A 76 2.83 -3.51 3.23
N GLY A 77 4.08 -3.86 3.53
CA GLY A 77 4.46 -5.17 4.04
C GLY A 77 3.81 -5.50 5.39
N MET A 78 3.69 -4.53 6.30
CA MET A 78 2.98 -4.70 7.57
C MET A 78 1.50 -5.00 7.38
N LEU A 79 0.86 -4.44 6.35
CA LEU A 79 -0.53 -4.76 6.00
C LEU A 79 -0.69 -6.17 5.39
N VAL A 80 0.37 -6.78 4.86
CA VAL A 80 0.29 -8.14 4.30
C VAL A 80 0.29 -9.20 5.39
N TRP A 81 1.01 -8.96 6.48
CA TRP A 81 1.07 -9.89 7.61
C TRP A 81 -0.25 -9.86 8.37
N ALA A 82 -1.06 -10.92 8.27
CA ALA A 82 -2.31 -11.06 9.02
C ALA A 82 -2.05 -11.32 10.50
N ASN A 83 -1.81 -10.26 11.24
CA ASN A 83 -1.79 -10.25 12.70
C ASN A 83 -2.57 -9.01 13.14
N PRO A 84 -3.57 -9.11 14.04
CA PRO A 84 -4.35 -7.94 14.49
C PRO A 84 -3.50 -6.75 14.93
N TRP A 85 -2.33 -7.00 15.53
CA TRP A 85 -1.39 -5.97 15.93
C TRP A 85 -0.66 -5.33 14.73
N SER A 86 -0.28 -6.13 13.74
CA SER A 86 0.37 -5.65 12.51
C SER A 86 -0.60 -4.82 11.67
N ASP A 87 -1.88 -5.20 11.66
CA ASP A 87 -2.92 -4.50 10.90
C ASP A 87 -3.15 -3.10 11.43
N GLN A 88 -3.23 -2.94 12.75
CA GLN A 88 -3.38 -1.64 13.40
C GLN A 88 -2.17 -0.74 13.16
N ILE A 89 -0.96 -1.28 13.30
CA ILE A 89 0.29 -0.53 13.08
C ILE A 89 0.43 -0.16 11.60
N GLY A 90 0.19 -1.09 10.69
CA GLY A 90 0.25 -0.88 9.25
C GLY A 90 -0.78 0.15 8.77
N ALA A 91 -2.01 0.10 9.31
CA ALA A 91 -3.05 1.08 9.01
C ALA A 91 -2.68 2.47 9.55
N ALA A 92 -2.19 2.57 10.78
CA ALA A 92 -1.73 3.83 11.36
C ALA A 92 -0.55 4.44 10.59
N ALA A 93 0.46 3.63 10.24
CA ALA A 93 1.61 4.05 9.44
C ALA A 93 1.18 4.53 8.04
N THR A 94 0.25 3.81 7.42
CA THR A 94 -0.32 4.18 6.11
C THR A 94 -1.08 5.50 6.19
N ALA A 95 -1.96 5.66 7.18
CA ALA A 95 -2.74 6.87 7.37
C ALA A 95 -1.84 8.09 7.63
N LEU A 96 -0.82 7.92 8.48
CA LEU A 96 0.15 8.97 8.80
C LEU A 96 0.95 9.37 7.56
N PHE A 97 1.40 8.41 6.76
CA PHE A 97 2.08 8.68 5.49
C PHE A 97 1.18 9.39 4.49
N LEU A 98 -0.05 8.93 4.29
CA LEU A 98 -0.99 9.54 3.36
C LEU A 98 -1.33 10.98 3.77
N LEU A 99 -1.58 11.23 5.05
CA LEU A 99 -1.81 12.58 5.57
C LEU A 99 -0.60 13.48 5.32
N TRP A 100 0.58 13.03 5.72
CA TRP A 100 1.82 13.79 5.52
C TRP A 100 2.07 14.10 4.04
N HIS A 101 1.96 13.08 3.18
CA HIS A 101 2.23 13.20 1.76
C HIS A 101 1.23 14.13 1.06
N VAL A 102 -0.07 13.99 1.33
CA VAL A 102 -1.12 14.85 0.76
C VAL A 102 -0.95 16.31 1.22
N LEU A 103 -0.61 16.55 2.49
CA LEU A 103 -0.35 17.89 3.01
C LEU A 103 0.87 18.54 2.32
N LEU A 104 1.98 17.81 2.16
CA LEU A 104 3.15 18.29 1.42
C LEU A 104 2.83 18.57 -0.04
N THR A 105 2.12 17.67 -0.73
CA THR A 105 1.74 17.85 -2.14
C THR A 105 0.85 19.07 -2.31
N ARG A 106 -0.11 19.31 -1.40
CA ARG A 106 -0.97 20.49 -1.42
C ARG A 106 -0.18 21.77 -1.20
N ARG A 107 0.77 21.79 -0.26
CA ARG A 107 1.61 22.96 0.02
C ARG A 107 2.51 23.31 -1.17
N ASN A 108 3.08 22.30 -1.82
CA ASN A 108 3.91 22.52 -3.02
C ASN A 108 3.09 23.04 -4.21
N LYS A 109 1.84 22.57 -4.39
CA LYS A 109 0.94 23.12 -5.41
C LYS A 109 0.51 24.56 -5.11
N ALA A 110 0.22 24.89 -3.85
CA ALA A 110 -0.17 26.24 -3.44
C ALA A 110 0.97 27.25 -3.65
N ASN A 111 2.21 26.87 -3.29
CA ASN A 111 3.39 27.71 -3.50
C ASN A 111 3.76 27.91 -4.98
N ALA A 112 3.29 27.04 -5.88
CA ALA A 112 3.54 27.18 -7.32
C ALA A 112 2.53 28.11 -8.02
N LEU A 113 1.46 28.51 -7.33
CA LEU A 113 0.40 29.40 -7.83
C LEU A 113 0.54 30.84 -7.27
N ALA A 114 1.50 31.08 -6.38
CA ALA A 114 1.83 32.37 -5.79
C ALA A 114 3.10 32.93 -6.44
#